data_AF-A0A3A8IWA7-F1
#
_entry.id   AF-A0A3A8IWA7-F1
#
_cell.length_a   1.000
_cell.length_b   1.000
_cell.length_c   1.000
_cell.angle_alpha   90.00
_cell.angle_beta   90.00
_cell.angle_gamma   90.00
#
_symmetry.space_group_name_H-M   'P 1'
#
loop_
_entity.id
_entity.type
_entity.pdbx_description
1 polymer ?
#
loop_
_entity_poly.entity_id
_entity_poly.type
_entity_poly.pdbx_seq_one_letter_code
_entity_poly.pdbx_strand_id
1 'polypeptide(L)'
;MHMRIIVGLLAGGLMLGCGGVESDATTGDERTVQAQGAMADEFEVKADVESGVSCNPEQRKLAEEHMVKNHSSFAKMGSCELVAINYQLYIRYTYYY
;
A
#
# COMPACT_ATOMS: atom_id res chain seq x y z
N MET A 1 24.96 30.05 -50.90
CA MET A 1 25.32 31.00 -49.83
C MET A 1 25.04 30.30 -48.50
N HIS A 2 26.07 30.15 -47.67
CA HIS A 2 25.99 29.49 -46.36
C HIS A 2 25.65 30.52 -45.29
N MET A 3 24.71 30.20 -44.40
CA MET A 3 24.76 30.71 -43.02
C MET A 3 24.09 29.72 -42.07
N ARG A 4 24.90 29.17 -41.17
CA ARG A 4 24.50 28.32 -40.04
C ARG A 4 24.51 29.22 -38.80
N ILE A 5 23.48 29.13 -37.96
CA ILE A 5 23.60 29.48 -36.54
C ILE A 5 22.98 28.34 -35.74
N ILE A 6 23.85 27.73 -34.93
CA ILE A 6 23.60 26.70 -33.92
C ILE A 6 23.93 27.36 -32.59
N VAL A 7 23.01 27.39 -31.63
CA VAL A 7 23.18 27.35 -30.15
C VAL A 7 21.76 27.19 -29.61
N GLY A 8 21.34 26.32 -28.70
CA GLY A 8 21.93 25.38 -27.73
C GLY A 8 20.77 25.11 -26.74
N LEU A 9 20.35 23.87 -26.53
CA LEU A 9 20.79 22.94 -25.48
C LEU A 9 19.92 23.02 -24.22
N LEU A 10 19.22 21.90 -23.92
CA LEU A 10 18.88 21.33 -22.60
C LEU A 10 17.93 20.16 -22.88
N ALA A 11 18.46 18.97 -23.19
CA ALA A 11 18.91 17.94 -22.24
C ALA A 11 17.76 17.37 -21.41
N GLY A 12 17.45 16.09 -21.64
CA GLY A 12 16.49 15.34 -20.83
C GLY A 12 15.83 14.14 -21.49
N GLY A 13 16.47 13.52 -22.49
CA GLY A 13 16.10 12.18 -22.93
C GLY A 13 16.90 11.15 -22.13
N LEU A 14 16.23 10.30 -21.36
CA LEU A 14 16.79 9.05 -20.86
C LEU A 14 15.71 7.98 -20.94
N MET A 15 15.67 7.32 -22.10
CA MET A 15 15.24 5.95 -22.25
C MET A 15 16.33 5.05 -21.66
N LEU A 16 16.03 4.26 -20.64
CA LEU A 16 16.77 3.06 -20.24
C LEU A 16 15.73 2.15 -19.54
N GLY A 17 15.28 1.00 -20.07
CA GLY A 17 15.99 0.03 -20.90
C GLY A 17 16.76 -0.93 -20.00
N CYS A 18 16.24 -2.16 -19.86
CA CYS A 18 16.78 -3.29 -19.11
C CYS A 18 18.23 -3.69 -19.47
N GLY A 19 18.93 -4.30 -18.50
CA GLY A 19 20.06 -5.22 -18.69
C GLY A 19 21.40 -4.70 -18.14
N GLY A 20 21.82 -5.06 -16.93
CA GLY A 20 22.76 -6.19 -16.64
C GLY A 20 24.16 -5.60 -16.36
N VAL A 21 25.09 -6.08 -15.52
CA VAL A 21 25.31 -7.30 -14.72
C VAL A 21 26.50 -7.01 -13.75
N GLU A 22 26.60 -7.80 -12.68
CA GLU A 22 27.82 -8.20 -11.93
C GLU A 22 28.65 -7.19 -11.09
N SER A 23 28.66 -7.41 -9.76
CA SER A 23 29.90 -7.44 -8.95
C SER A 23 29.67 -8.20 -7.63
N ASP A 24 30.57 -9.12 -7.37
CA ASP A 24 30.53 -10.20 -6.39
C ASP A 24 31.07 -9.80 -4.99
N ALA A 25 30.56 -10.48 -3.97
CA ALA A 25 31.11 -10.70 -2.62
C ALA A 25 31.28 -9.52 -1.63
N THR A 26 30.44 -9.51 -0.59
CA THR A 26 30.87 -9.76 0.81
C THR A 26 29.67 -10.08 1.71
N THR A 27 29.59 -11.35 2.08
CA THR A 27 29.21 -11.89 3.39
C THR A 27 28.39 -10.99 4.32
N GLY A 28 27.08 -11.18 4.27
CA GLY A 28 26.16 -10.85 5.34
C GLY A 28 24.92 -11.69 5.12
N ASP A 29 24.67 -12.64 6.02
CA ASP A 29 23.43 -13.40 6.13
C ASP A 29 22.27 -12.43 6.41
N GLU A 30 21.93 -11.59 5.44
CA GLU A 30 20.71 -10.82 5.45
C GLU A 30 19.67 -11.78 4.91
N ARG A 31 19.21 -12.68 5.80
CA ARG A 31 17.86 -13.20 5.72
C ARG A 31 16.99 -12.02 5.30
N THR A 32 16.61 -12.00 4.03
CA THR A 32 15.56 -11.14 3.54
C THR A 32 14.34 -11.67 4.28
N VAL A 33 14.13 -11.17 5.49
CA VAL A 33 12.88 -11.30 6.20
C VAL A 33 11.94 -10.57 5.26
N GLN A 34 11.29 -11.35 4.39
CA GLN A 34 10.14 -10.90 3.65
C GLN A 34 9.22 -10.35 4.73
N ALA A 35 9.22 -9.03 4.91
CA ALA A 35 8.23 -8.37 5.72
C ALA A 35 6.92 -8.85 5.11
N GLN A 36 6.22 -9.75 5.81
CA GLN A 36 4.92 -10.23 5.36
C GLN A 36 4.10 -8.98 5.12
N GLY A 37 3.82 -8.69 3.84
CA GLY A 37 3.18 -7.45 3.45
C GLY A 37 1.85 -7.36 4.18
N ALA A 38 1.55 -6.20 4.76
CA ALA A 38 0.23 -5.96 5.32
C ALA A 38 -0.81 -6.17 4.20
N MET A 39 -1.74 -7.09 4.43
CA MET A 39 -2.87 -7.34 3.55
C MET A 39 -3.98 -6.34 3.88
N ALA A 40 -4.90 -6.09 2.94
CA ALA A 40 -6.01 -5.16 3.14
C ALA A 40 -7.34 -5.84 2.82
N ASP A 41 -8.39 -5.47 3.55
CA ASP A 41 -9.75 -5.95 3.34
C ASP A 41 -10.77 -4.86 3.70
N GLU A 42 -11.99 -4.96 3.18
CA GLU A 42 -13.05 -3.97 3.40
C GLU A 42 -14.46 -4.60 3.41
N PHE A 43 -15.35 -4.05 4.24
CA PHE A 43 -16.75 -4.48 4.31
C PHE A 43 -17.70 -3.31 4.59
N GLU A 44 -18.92 -3.40 4.05
CA GLU A 44 -19.95 -2.37 4.18
C GLU A 44 -20.52 -2.33 5.61
N VAL A 45 -20.74 -1.13 6.13
CA VAL A 45 -21.38 -0.87 7.43
C VAL A 45 -22.55 0.08 7.31
N LYS A 46 -23.56 -0.09 8.16
CA LYS A 46 -24.77 0.75 8.15
C LYS A 46 -24.47 2.17 8.64
N ALA A 47 -25.18 3.15 8.09
CA ALA A 47 -24.91 4.59 8.22
C ALA A 47 -25.02 5.23 9.62
N ASP A 48 -25.35 4.47 10.67
CA ASP A 48 -25.53 4.99 12.04
C ASP A 48 -24.21 5.16 12.82
N VAL A 49 -23.07 4.99 12.14
CA VAL A 49 -21.75 5.15 12.72
C VAL A 49 -21.27 6.60 12.55
N GLU A 50 -20.80 7.21 13.64
CA GLU A 50 -20.12 8.51 13.58
C GLU A 50 -18.97 8.46 12.55
N SER A 51 -18.98 9.41 11.62
CA SER A 51 -18.00 9.49 10.56
C SER A 51 -16.67 10.04 11.08
N GLY A 52 -15.58 9.31 10.87
CA GLY A 52 -14.21 9.74 11.15
C GLY A 52 -13.23 9.07 10.19
N VAL A 53 -12.02 9.61 10.01
CA VAL A 53 -11.01 8.99 9.13
C VAL A 53 -10.50 7.68 9.72
N SER A 54 -10.27 7.64 11.04
CA SER A 54 -9.91 6.43 11.78
C SER A 54 -11.12 5.78 12.42
N CYS A 55 -11.13 4.44 12.49
CA CYS A 55 -12.17 3.72 13.20
C CYS A 55 -12.24 4.10 14.68
N ASN A 56 -13.45 4.33 15.17
CA ASN A 56 -13.75 4.38 16.61
C ASN A 56 -13.65 2.96 17.23
N PRO A 57 -13.73 2.83 18.58
CA PRO A 57 -13.60 1.52 19.24
C PRO A 57 -14.63 0.47 18.80
N GLU A 58 -15.87 0.87 18.50
CA GLU A 58 -16.92 -0.04 18.07
C GLU A 58 -16.68 -0.54 16.64
N GLN A 59 -16.32 0.36 15.73
CA GLN A 59 -15.93 0.03 14.36
C GLN A 59 -14.71 -0.88 14.32
N ARG A 60 -13.71 -0.63 15.18
CA ARG A 60 -12.53 -1.47 15.30
C ARG A 60 -12.91 -2.89 15.71
N LYS A 61 -13.82 -3.06 16.68
CA LYS A 61 -14.30 -4.38 17.10
C LYS A 61 -14.99 -5.13 15.95
N LEU A 62 -15.83 -4.44 15.16
CA LEU A 62 -16.43 -5.03 13.97
C LEU A 62 -15.38 -5.47 12.94
N ALA A 63 -14.32 -4.68 12.75
CA ALA A 63 -13.21 -5.05 11.89
C ALA A 63 -12.47 -6.30 12.41
N GLU A 64 -12.23 -6.41 13.72
CA GLU A 64 -11.60 -7.59 14.33
C GLU A 64 -12.44 -8.85 14.13
N GLU A 65 -13.76 -8.75 14.38
CA GLU A 65 -14.68 -9.87 14.19
C GLU A 65 -14.74 -10.30 12.71
N HIS A 66 -14.81 -9.34 11.78
CA HIS A 66 -14.77 -9.61 10.35
C HIS A 66 -13.43 -10.27 9.93
N MET A 67 -12.31 -9.76 10.44
CA MET A 67 -10.98 -10.27 10.15
C MET A 67 -10.81 -11.70 10.64
N VAL A 68 -11.17 -11.99 11.89
CA VAL A 68 -11.07 -13.35 12.46
C VAL A 68 -11.96 -14.33 11.72
N LYS A 69 -13.17 -13.90 11.33
CA LYS A 69 -14.13 -14.73 10.62
C LYS A 69 -13.67 -15.11 9.21
N ASN A 70 -13.06 -14.18 8.48
CA ASN A 70 -12.73 -14.38 7.07
C ASN A 70 -11.26 -14.79 6.81
N HIS A 71 -10.34 -14.42 7.69
CA HIS A 71 -8.90 -14.63 7.48
C HIS A 71 -8.30 -15.63 8.45
N SER A 72 -8.23 -15.32 9.75
CA SER A 72 -7.72 -16.23 10.78
C SER A 72 -7.88 -15.65 12.18
N SER A 73 -8.02 -16.51 13.20
CA SER A 73 -7.88 -16.12 14.60
C SER A 73 -6.48 -15.63 14.99
N PHE A 74 -5.47 -15.92 14.16
CA PHE A 74 -4.10 -15.44 14.36
C PHE A 74 -3.83 -14.10 13.67
N ALA A 75 -4.75 -13.63 12.81
CA ALA A 75 -4.59 -12.36 12.12
C ALA A 75 -4.59 -11.21 13.14
N LYS A 76 -3.71 -10.24 12.90
CA LYS A 76 -3.57 -9.03 13.70
C LYS A 76 -3.83 -7.82 12.83
N MET A 77 -4.65 -6.91 13.32
CA MET A 77 -5.01 -5.70 12.61
C MET A 77 -3.86 -4.68 12.67
N GLY A 78 -3.50 -4.12 11.52
CA GLY A 78 -2.52 -3.03 11.36
C GLY A 78 -3.17 -1.64 11.38
N SER A 79 -4.23 -1.45 10.60
CA SER A 79 -4.96 -0.19 10.48
C SER A 79 -6.46 -0.43 10.38
N CYS A 80 -7.27 0.59 10.68
CA CYS A 80 -8.72 0.59 10.49
C CYS A 80 -9.19 2.01 10.19
N GLU A 81 -9.88 2.16 9.07
CA GLU A 81 -10.38 3.43 8.55
C GLU A 81 -11.84 3.28 8.12
N LEU A 82 -12.62 4.33 8.30
CA LEU A 82 -13.97 4.42 7.74
C LEU A 82 -13.90 5.20 6.43
N VAL A 83 -14.32 4.58 5.34
CA VAL A 83 -14.28 5.17 3.99
C VAL A 83 -15.66 5.21 3.38
N ALA A 84 -15.95 6.27 2.63
CA ALA A 84 -17.19 6.39 1.86
C ALA A 84 -16.90 6.04 0.39
N ILE A 85 -17.56 5.00 -0.13
CA ILE A 85 -17.44 4.55 -1.52
C ILE A 85 -18.85 4.53 -2.10
N ASN A 86 -19.10 5.26 -3.19
CA ASN A 86 -20.42 5.34 -3.85
C ASN A 86 -21.60 5.64 -2.89
N TYR A 87 -21.41 6.57 -1.95
CA TYR A 87 -22.40 6.94 -0.92
C TYR A 87 -22.72 5.85 0.12
N GLN A 88 -21.97 4.75 0.14
CA GLN A 88 -22.02 3.72 1.18
C GLN A 88 -20.79 3.81 2.08
N LEU A 89 -20.95 3.49 3.36
CA LEU A 89 -19.85 3.47 4.32
C LEU A 89 -19.24 2.08 4.39
N TYR A 90 -17.92 2.02 4.36
CA TYR A 90 -17.14 0.80 4.50
C TYR A 90 -16.13 0.97 5.62
N ILE A 91 -15.88 -0.11 6.34
CA ILE A 91 -14.69 -0.23 7.18
C ILE A 91 -13.62 -0.90 6.33
N ARG A 92 -12.49 -0.21 6.17
CA ARG A 92 -11.29 -0.73 5.53
C ARG A 92 -10.22 -0.96 6.59
N TYR A 93 -9.58 -2.12 6.57
CA TYR A 93 -8.53 -2.44 7.51
C TYR A 93 -7.37 -3.15 6.84
N THR A 94 -6.18 -3.03 7.44
CA THR A 94 -5.03 -3.87 7.10
C THR A 94 -4.79 -4.93 8.16
N TYR A 95 -4.23 -6.07 7.77
CA TYR A 95 -3.90 -7.16 8.67
C TYR A 95 -2.62 -7.90 8.28
N TYR A 96 -2.03 -8.59 9.24
CA TYR A 96 -0.87 -9.46 9.09
C TYR A 96 -1.07 -10.73 9.92
N TYR A 97 -0.31 -11.79 9.64
CA TYR A 97 -0.35 -13.06 10.39
C TYR A 97 0.75 -13.13 11.46
#